data_AF-A0A6P8E486-F1
#
_entry.id   AF-A0A6P8E486-F1
#
_cell.length_a   1.000
_cell.length_b   1.000
_cell.length_c   1.000
_cell.angle_alpha   90.00
_cell.angle_beta   90.00
_cell.angle_gamma   90.00
#
_symmetry.space_group_name_H-M   'P 1'
#
loop_
_entity.id
_entity.type
_entity.pdbx_description
1 polymer ?
#
loop_
_entity_poly.entity_id
_entity_poly.type
_entity_poly.pdbx_seq_one_letter_code
_entity_poly.pdbx_strand_id
1 'polypeptide(L)'
;MVRNSLSKRMCLRMCPQLSEVVHVTEPTSSEKTVAEVGPSNSSEWENLEKEHRIYAYLAHCCTRSDVRVCVNEAISASSTDNYPEESIHNTLESRDRVGRLASYWSSKGNKNPSAPERLIYKLAGDLCIITEIGIQPFQAYFQSGLPIYSADFVRFRLGHPKGSMDTSDYQMDRADNETAHEKFTWTYTSPEFPMAQENCLQKFKLAEPVLCIGGMLLVELLGRVQRQEMDGLFYICVTHVQVWGRPLSPAFGVEILEPEGKFALKVQKYDPKCLEETSAVATTALQRRVLYLGRIFHMLRGHVVEVDYDWDENQDEEQDESDDEVLLG
;
A
#
# COMPACT_ATOMS: atom_id res chain seq x y z
N MET A 1 -29.03 12.15 2.96
CA MET A 1 -28.17 12.53 4.11
C MET A 1 -26.87 13.20 3.63
N VAL A 2 -26.97 14.14 2.67
CA VAL A 2 -25.84 14.69 1.89
C VAL A 2 -25.22 15.92 2.57
N ARG A 3 -25.96 16.55 3.49
CA ARG A 3 -25.67 17.88 4.06
C ARG A 3 -24.42 17.98 4.96
N ASN A 4 -23.67 16.89 5.19
CA ASN A 4 -22.63 16.85 6.24
C ASN A 4 -21.23 16.38 5.82
N SER A 5 -20.93 16.25 4.52
CA SER A 5 -19.61 15.79 4.03
C SER A 5 -19.03 14.58 4.80
N LEU A 6 -19.92 13.70 5.30
CA LEU A 6 -19.60 12.66 6.28
C LEU A 6 -18.55 11.68 5.73
N SER A 7 -18.75 11.22 4.49
CA SER A 7 -17.82 10.31 3.81
C SER A 7 -16.43 10.94 3.65
N LYS A 8 -16.37 12.22 3.28
CA LYS A 8 -15.11 12.97 3.17
C LYS A 8 -14.40 13.04 4.52
N ARG A 9 -15.13 13.37 5.60
CA ARG A 9 -14.57 13.39 6.97
C ARG A 9 -14.10 12.01 7.42
N MET A 10 -14.81 10.95 7.07
CA MET A 10 -14.40 9.58 7.38
C MET A 10 -13.12 9.19 6.64
N CYS A 11 -13.03 9.48 5.34
CA CYS A 11 -11.81 9.26 4.56
C CYS A 11 -10.62 10.03 5.14
N LEU A 12 -10.79 11.31 5.50
CA LEU A 12 -9.73 12.12 6.10
C LEU A 12 -9.26 11.58 7.47
N ARG A 13 -10.14 10.95 8.24
CA ARG A 13 -9.73 10.28 9.48
C ARG A 13 -8.96 8.99 9.22
N MET A 14 -9.35 8.24 8.20
CA MET A 14 -8.68 6.98 7.83
C MET A 14 -7.34 7.21 7.15
N CYS A 15 -7.26 8.24 6.30
CA CYS A 15 -6.11 8.59 5.49
C CYS A 15 -5.92 10.11 5.56
N PRO A 16 -5.21 10.63 6.57
CA PRO A 16 -4.98 12.06 6.73
C PRO A 16 -4.36 12.73 5.50
N GLN A 17 -3.60 11.99 4.69
CA GLN A 17 -2.98 12.46 3.45
C GLN A 17 -3.99 12.96 2.40
N LEU A 18 -5.27 12.61 2.53
CA LEU A 18 -6.34 13.11 1.67
C LEU A 18 -6.64 14.61 1.91
N SER A 19 -6.10 15.25 2.95
CA SER A 19 -6.25 16.70 3.18
C SER A 19 -5.73 17.53 2.02
N GLU A 20 -4.74 17.00 1.31
CA GLU A 20 -4.06 17.64 0.19
C GLU A 20 -4.84 17.52 -1.13
N VAL A 21 -5.94 16.76 -1.16
CA VAL A 21 -6.82 16.64 -2.32
C VAL A 21 -7.69 17.89 -2.45
N VAL A 22 -7.45 18.68 -3.49
CA VAL A 22 -8.13 19.96 -3.74
C VAL A 22 -9.48 19.76 -4.39
N HIS A 23 -9.56 18.86 -5.37
CA HIS A 23 -10.80 18.59 -6.10
C HIS A 23 -10.84 17.16 -6.62
N VAL A 24 -12.02 16.76 -7.08
CA VAL A 24 -12.31 15.40 -7.57
C VAL A 24 -12.79 15.47 -9.01
N THR A 25 -12.18 14.69 -9.89
CA THR A 25 -12.54 14.59 -11.31
C THR A 25 -13.08 13.20 -11.62
N GLU A 26 -14.07 13.13 -12.51
CA GLU A 26 -14.70 11.89 -12.98
C GLU A 26 -14.79 12.00 -14.51
N PRO A 27 -14.58 10.93 -15.28
CA PRO A 27 -14.79 10.94 -16.71
C PRO A 27 -16.25 11.31 -16.96
N THR A 28 -16.45 12.44 -17.64
CA THR A 28 -17.77 12.83 -18.11
C THR A 28 -18.29 11.73 -19.03
N SER A 29 -19.41 11.10 -18.67
CA SER A 29 -20.19 10.35 -19.66
C SER A 29 -20.56 11.34 -20.76
N SER A 30 -20.10 11.10 -21.97
CA SER A 30 -20.49 11.88 -23.14
C SER A 30 -22.01 11.99 -23.23
N GLU A 31 -22.48 13.20 -23.58
CA GLU A 31 -23.86 13.62 -23.83
C GLU A 31 -24.72 13.96 -22.61
N LYS A 32 -24.53 15.18 -22.09
CA LYS A 32 -25.68 16.04 -21.80
C LYS A 32 -25.58 17.30 -22.64
N THR A 33 -26.50 17.38 -23.60
CA THR A 33 -26.81 18.53 -24.42
C THR A 33 -26.98 19.80 -23.58
N VAL A 34 -26.52 20.91 -24.15
CA VAL A 34 -26.68 22.28 -23.65
C VAL A 34 -28.16 22.62 -23.40
N ALA A 35 -28.39 23.46 -22.38
CA ALA A 35 -29.64 24.06 -21.85
C ALA A 35 -30.20 23.30 -20.63
N GLU A 36 -30.43 23.89 -19.45
CA GLU A 36 -30.90 25.25 -19.13
C GLU A 36 -30.19 25.83 -17.89
N VAL A 37 -30.04 27.16 -17.87
CA VAL A 37 -29.55 27.93 -16.72
C VAL A 37 -30.64 27.96 -15.64
N GLY A 38 -30.64 26.96 -14.76
CA GLY A 38 -31.39 26.92 -13.50
C GLY A 38 -30.56 27.43 -12.31
N PRO A 39 -31.19 27.78 -11.17
CA PRO A 39 -30.59 28.57 -10.10
C PRO A 39 -29.38 27.86 -9.45
N SER A 40 -28.42 28.66 -8.97
CA SER A 40 -27.13 28.24 -8.38
C SER A 40 -27.20 27.13 -7.34
N ASN A 41 -28.33 27.00 -6.64
CA ASN A 41 -28.50 26.01 -5.57
C ASN A 41 -28.67 24.57 -6.10
N SER A 42 -29.10 24.39 -7.35
CA SER A 42 -29.29 23.05 -7.94
C SER A 42 -27.95 22.38 -8.30
N SER A 43 -27.05 23.13 -8.91
CA SER A 43 -25.71 22.67 -9.28
C SER A 43 -24.79 22.45 -8.08
N GLU A 44 -24.90 23.28 -7.03
CA GLU A 44 -24.18 23.06 -5.77
C GLU A 44 -24.61 21.75 -5.09
N TRP A 45 -25.89 21.41 -5.14
CA TRP A 45 -26.40 20.19 -4.54
C TRP A 45 -25.92 18.93 -5.27
N GLU A 46 -25.95 18.95 -6.60
CA GLU A 46 -25.42 17.85 -7.44
C GLU A 46 -23.93 17.60 -7.17
N ASN A 47 -23.14 18.67 -6.99
CA ASN A 47 -21.72 18.57 -6.64
C ASN A 47 -21.50 17.94 -5.26
N LEU A 48 -22.31 18.29 -4.25
CA LEU A 48 -22.22 17.69 -2.92
C LEU A 48 -22.59 16.19 -2.92
N GLU A 49 -23.60 15.80 -3.69
CA GLU A 49 -23.99 14.40 -3.86
C GLU A 49 -22.89 13.60 -4.55
N LYS A 50 -22.31 14.16 -5.60
CA LYS A 50 -21.17 13.59 -6.33
C LYS A 50 -19.97 13.39 -5.40
N GLU A 51 -19.55 14.42 -4.67
CA GLU A 51 -18.43 14.29 -3.74
C GLU A 51 -18.71 13.23 -2.68
N HIS A 52 -19.90 13.25 -2.07
CA HIS A 52 -20.28 12.27 -1.06
C HIS A 52 -20.16 10.83 -1.58
N ARG A 53 -20.66 10.57 -2.80
CA ARG A 53 -20.59 9.27 -3.47
C ARG A 53 -19.14 8.83 -3.71
N ILE A 54 -18.30 9.73 -4.19
CA ILE A 54 -16.90 9.41 -4.50
C ILE A 54 -16.11 9.12 -3.23
N TYR A 55 -16.24 9.94 -2.19
CA TYR A 55 -15.58 9.67 -0.92
C TYR A 55 -16.12 8.40 -0.24
N ALA A 56 -17.41 8.08 -0.39
CA ALA A 56 -17.96 6.82 0.12
C ALA A 56 -17.32 5.61 -0.59
N TYR A 57 -17.19 5.69 -1.92
CA TYR A 57 -16.51 4.65 -2.70
C TYR A 57 -15.03 4.55 -2.36
N LEU A 58 -14.35 5.68 -2.15
CA LEU A 58 -12.95 5.70 -1.72
C LEU A 58 -12.79 4.98 -0.38
N ALA A 59 -13.60 5.31 0.64
CA ALA A 59 -13.58 4.62 1.93
C ALA A 59 -13.81 3.11 1.79
N HIS A 60 -14.72 2.71 0.90
CA HIS A 60 -14.98 1.30 0.59
C HIS A 60 -13.72 0.64 0.01
N CYS A 61 -13.11 1.20 -1.04
CA CYS A 61 -11.88 0.65 -1.61
C CYS A 61 -10.74 0.60 -0.59
N CYS A 62 -10.59 1.64 0.24
CA CYS A 62 -9.57 1.68 1.28
C CYS A 62 -9.69 0.51 2.28
N THR A 63 -10.90 0.01 2.54
CA THR A 63 -11.16 -1.05 3.52
C THR A 63 -11.32 -2.44 2.91
N ARG A 64 -11.75 -2.53 1.65
CA ARG A 64 -12.18 -3.81 1.04
C ARG A 64 -11.35 -4.26 -0.16
N SER A 65 -10.52 -3.39 -0.75
CA SER A 65 -9.62 -3.81 -1.84
C SER A 65 -8.60 -4.85 -1.36
N ASP A 66 -8.29 -5.85 -2.18
CA ASP A 66 -7.37 -6.91 -1.78
C ASP A 66 -5.97 -6.40 -1.41
N VAL A 67 -5.42 -6.98 -0.35
CA VAL A 67 -4.04 -6.76 0.05
C VAL A 67 -3.12 -7.58 -0.86
N ARG A 68 -2.17 -6.93 -1.51
CA ARG A 68 -1.22 -7.56 -2.44
C ARG A 68 0.15 -6.90 -2.39
N VAL A 69 1.11 -7.49 -3.09
CA VAL A 69 2.42 -6.88 -3.31
C VAL A 69 2.26 -5.69 -4.25
N CYS A 70 2.78 -4.54 -3.85
CA CYS A 70 2.61 -3.26 -4.52
C CYS A 70 3.87 -2.77 -5.23
N VAL A 71 5.05 -3.36 -5.02
CA VAL A 71 6.26 -2.93 -5.77
C VAL A 71 6.07 -3.31 -7.24
N ASN A 72 6.26 -2.34 -8.13
CA ASN A 72 6.10 -2.56 -9.57
C ASN A 72 7.45 -2.42 -10.30
N GLU A 73 8.18 -1.34 -10.05
CA GLU A 73 9.44 -1.05 -10.74
C GLU A 73 10.50 -0.56 -9.75
N ALA A 74 11.75 -0.97 -9.98
CA ALA A 74 12.92 -0.38 -9.36
C ALA A 74 13.37 0.83 -10.20
N ILE A 75 13.61 1.97 -9.56
CA ILE A 75 13.88 3.24 -10.25
C ILE A 75 15.35 3.62 -10.14
N SER A 76 15.92 3.61 -8.94
CA SER A 76 17.29 4.07 -8.72
C SER A 76 17.83 3.65 -7.36
N ALA A 77 19.14 3.37 -7.30
CA ALA A 77 19.90 3.29 -6.07
C ALA A 77 20.84 4.51 -5.94
N SER A 78 21.15 4.94 -4.73
CA SER A 78 22.13 6.03 -4.50
C SER A 78 23.52 5.67 -5.02
N SER A 79 23.91 4.40 -4.90
CA SER A 79 25.12 3.85 -5.48
C SER A 79 24.95 2.37 -5.83
N THR A 80 25.80 1.87 -6.72
CA THR A 80 25.88 0.44 -7.07
C THR A 80 27.35 0.08 -7.30
N ASP A 81 27.83 -1.00 -6.69
CA ASP A 81 29.22 -1.45 -6.83
C ASP A 81 29.51 -2.04 -8.22
N ASN A 82 29.13 -3.30 -8.45
CA ASN A 82 29.35 -3.98 -9.73
C ASN A 82 28.11 -3.86 -10.62
N TYR A 83 27.90 -2.67 -11.17
CA TYR A 83 26.78 -2.42 -12.09
C TYR A 83 27.09 -2.99 -13.49
N PRO A 84 26.13 -3.68 -14.15
CA PRO A 84 24.73 -3.90 -13.77
C PRO A 84 24.46 -5.18 -12.95
N GLU A 85 25.47 -6.02 -12.71
CA GLU A 85 25.33 -7.35 -12.11
C GLU A 85 24.69 -7.30 -10.72
N GLU A 86 25.02 -6.30 -9.91
CA GLU A 86 24.52 -6.06 -8.55
C GLU A 86 23.51 -4.91 -8.50
N SER A 87 22.73 -4.72 -9.57
CA SER A 87 21.79 -3.61 -9.68
C SER A 87 20.57 -3.75 -8.77
N ILE A 88 19.91 -2.61 -8.50
CA ILE A 88 18.64 -2.54 -7.76
C ILE A 88 17.55 -3.43 -8.37
N HIS A 89 17.57 -3.71 -9.67
CA HIS A 89 16.57 -4.56 -10.33
C HIS A 89 16.53 -5.98 -9.77
N ASN A 90 17.65 -6.49 -9.27
CA ASN A 90 17.71 -7.80 -8.61
C ASN A 90 16.81 -7.86 -7.37
N THR A 91 16.57 -6.72 -6.70
CA THR A 91 15.74 -6.67 -5.49
C THR A 91 14.25 -6.95 -5.73
N LEU A 92 13.81 -6.96 -6.99
CA LEU A 92 12.45 -7.35 -7.38
C LEU A 92 12.27 -8.88 -7.40
N GLU A 93 13.35 -9.64 -7.51
CA GLU A 93 13.33 -11.10 -7.38
C GLU A 93 13.36 -11.49 -5.90
N SER A 94 12.52 -12.45 -5.55
CA SER A 94 12.39 -12.96 -4.17
C SER A 94 13.53 -13.90 -3.75
N ARG A 95 14.19 -14.50 -4.73
CA ARG A 95 15.27 -15.47 -4.54
C ARG A 95 16.62 -14.76 -4.54
N ASP A 96 17.48 -15.11 -3.58
CA ASP A 96 18.88 -14.67 -3.55
C ASP A 96 19.76 -15.34 -4.62
N ARG A 97 19.18 -16.26 -5.40
CA ARG A 97 19.82 -17.01 -6.49
C ARG A 97 18.91 -17.15 -7.70
N VAL A 98 19.40 -16.73 -8.86
CA VAL A 98 18.77 -16.97 -10.16
C VAL A 98 19.68 -17.86 -10.98
N GLY A 99 19.26 -19.11 -11.18
CA GLY A 99 20.11 -20.14 -11.77
C GLY A 99 21.32 -20.44 -10.88
N ARG A 100 22.53 -20.09 -11.35
CA ARG A 100 23.78 -20.25 -10.59
C ARG A 100 24.34 -18.93 -10.06
N LEU A 101 23.70 -17.81 -10.39
CA LEU A 101 24.17 -16.48 -10.04
C LEU A 101 23.45 -15.98 -8.80
N ALA A 102 24.20 -15.23 -7.99
CA ALA A 102 23.63 -14.48 -6.88
C ALA A 102 22.75 -13.36 -7.42
N SER A 103 21.61 -13.11 -6.77
CA SER A 103 20.69 -12.03 -7.12
C SER A 103 20.49 -11.13 -5.89
N TYR A 104 21.11 -9.96 -5.95
CA TYR A 104 21.06 -8.93 -4.92
C TYR A 104 21.47 -7.59 -5.52
N TRP A 105 21.13 -6.51 -4.82
CA TRP A 105 21.74 -5.20 -5.00
C TRP A 105 22.91 -5.02 -4.02
N SER A 106 23.98 -4.36 -4.47
CA SER A 106 25.14 -4.00 -3.64
C SER A 106 25.43 -2.51 -3.73
N SER A 107 25.54 -1.83 -2.59
CA SER A 107 26.04 -0.46 -2.52
C SER A 107 27.51 -0.38 -2.89
N LYS A 108 28.02 0.80 -3.27
CA LYS A 108 29.46 1.05 -3.21
C LYS A 108 29.98 1.03 -1.78
N GLY A 109 31.22 0.57 -1.63
CA GLY A 109 31.92 0.57 -0.35
C GLY A 109 32.13 2.00 0.17
N ASN A 110 31.89 2.20 1.47
CA ASN A 110 32.13 3.48 2.14
C ASN A 110 33.03 3.32 3.37
N LYS A 111 33.93 4.27 3.60
CA LYS A 111 34.77 4.30 4.82
C LYS A 111 33.97 4.70 6.06
N ASN A 112 32.94 5.52 5.86
CA ASN A 112 32.07 5.98 6.94
C ASN A 112 30.92 4.98 7.13
N PRO A 113 30.85 4.24 8.26
CA PRO A 113 29.75 3.31 8.52
C PRO A 113 28.42 4.03 8.70
N SER A 114 28.39 5.32 9.04
CA SER A 114 27.14 6.09 9.16
C SER A 114 26.60 6.60 7.83
N ALA A 115 27.31 6.41 6.71
CA ALA A 115 26.85 6.87 5.40
C ALA A 115 25.65 6.02 4.92
N PRO A 116 24.48 6.64 4.68
CA PRO A 116 23.28 5.90 4.31
C PRO A 116 23.30 5.45 2.84
N GLU A 117 22.42 4.49 2.52
CA GLU A 117 22.06 4.16 1.14
C GLU A 117 20.55 4.31 0.94
N ARG A 118 20.15 4.50 -0.32
CA ARG A 118 18.80 4.84 -0.72
C ARG A 118 18.39 4.04 -1.94
N LEU A 119 17.24 3.37 -1.85
CA LEU A 119 16.63 2.63 -2.96
C LEU A 119 15.24 3.21 -3.25
N ILE A 120 15.00 3.58 -4.51
CA ILE A 120 13.74 4.20 -4.95
C ILE A 120 12.96 3.21 -5.81
N TYR A 121 11.69 3.05 -5.49
CA TYR A 121 10.75 2.15 -6.17
C TYR A 121 9.48 2.88 -6.57
N LYS A 122 8.88 2.43 -7.67
CA LYS A 122 7.53 2.80 -8.09
C LYS A 122 6.57 1.68 -7.74
N LEU A 123 5.42 2.07 -7.20
CA LEU A 123 4.35 1.18 -6.79
C LEU A 123 3.38 0.89 -7.94
N ALA A 124 2.57 -0.15 -7.80
CA ALA A 124 1.59 -0.63 -8.78
C ALA A 124 0.41 0.34 -9.03
N GLY A 125 0.37 1.46 -8.33
CA GLY A 125 -0.58 2.54 -8.53
C GLY A 125 -0.04 3.84 -7.96
N ASP A 126 -0.48 4.95 -8.54
CA ASP A 126 -0.28 6.30 -8.02
C ASP A 126 -1.00 6.53 -6.68
N LEU A 127 -2.02 5.73 -6.38
CA LEU A 127 -2.71 5.73 -5.09
C LEU A 127 -2.70 4.33 -4.46
N CYS A 128 -1.92 4.17 -3.39
CA CYS A 128 -1.77 2.88 -2.70
C CYS A 128 -1.87 3.04 -1.17
N ILE A 129 -2.59 2.16 -0.49
CA ILE A 129 -2.55 2.08 0.98
C ILE A 129 -1.48 1.08 1.38
N ILE A 130 -0.42 1.54 2.03
CA ILE A 130 0.70 0.71 2.45
C ILE A 130 0.57 0.35 3.92
N THR A 131 0.85 -0.90 4.25
CA THR A 131 0.70 -1.43 5.61
C THR A 131 1.98 -2.07 6.15
N GLU A 132 2.73 -2.73 5.27
CA GLU A 132 3.95 -3.44 5.65
C GLU A 132 4.97 -3.35 4.51
N ILE A 133 6.23 -3.18 4.85
CA ILE A 133 7.35 -3.17 3.91
C ILE A 133 8.33 -4.25 4.37
N GLY A 134 8.75 -5.10 3.46
CA GLY A 134 9.67 -6.21 3.70
C GLY A 134 11.02 -5.93 3.06
N ILE A 135 12.11 -6.10 3.81
CA ILE A 135 13.49 -6.02 3.29
C ILE A 135 14.25 -7.28 3.69
N GLN A 136 14.96 -7.88 2.75
CA GLN A 136 15.85 -9.01 3.01
C GLN A 136 17.31 -8.60 2.76
N PRO A 137 18.15 -8.51 3.80
CA PRO A 137 19.59 -8.37 3.64
C PRO A 137 20.20 -9.57 2.92
N PHE A 138 21.27 -9.35 2.15
CA PHE A 138 21.95 -10.43 1.44
C PHE A 138 23.11 -11.01 2.25
N GLN A 139 23.21 -12.34 2.24
CA GLN A 139 24.36 -13.08 2.76
C GLN A 139 25.30 -13.44 1.61
N ALA A 140 26.55 -12.97 1.69
CA ALA A 140 27.57 -13.29 0.70
C ALA A 140 28.11 -14.70 0.92
N TYR A 141 27.32 -15.70 0.53
CA TYR A 141 27.64 -17.13 0.69
C TYR A 141 28.89 -17.59 -0.10
N PHE A 142 29.44 -16.72 -0.94
CA PHE A 142 30.68 -16.94 -1.69
C PHE A 142 31.91 -16.37 -0.98
N GLN A 143 31.75 -15.70 0.17
CA GLN A 143 32.83 -15.18 1.00
C GLN A 143 33.03 -16.04 2.25
N SER A 144 34.27 -16.07 2.77
CA SER A 144 34.59 -16.74 4.02
C SER A 144 33.80 -16.13 5.19
N GLY A 145 33.32 -16.95 6.11
CA GLY A 145 32.50 -16.50 7.24
C GLY A 145 31.04 -16.18 6.90
N LEU A 146 30.64 -16.26 5.63
CA LEU A 146 29.27 -16.04 5.15
C LEU A 146 28.67 -14.71 5.67
N PRO A 147 29.36 -13.57 5.48
CA PRO A 147 28.97 -12.30 6.07
C PRO A 147 27.63 -11.81 5.53
N ILE A 148 26.89 -11.08 6.39
CA ILE A 148 25.60 -10.49 6.06
C ILE A 148 25.79 -8.99 5.95
N TYR A 149 25.60 -8.45 4.75
CA TYR A 149 25.77 -7.04 4.47
C TYR A 149 24.45 -6.30 4.70
N SER A 150 24.11 -6.06 5.96
CA SER A 150 22.88 -5.37 6.37
C SER A 150 23.11 -3.93 6.82
N ALA A 151 22.01 -3.25 7.13
CA ALA A 151 21.99 -2.00 7.87
C ALA A 151 21.68 -2.22 9.36
N ASP A 152 21.93 -1.22 10.20
CA ASP A 152 21.47 -1.17 11.60
C ASP A 152 19.98 -0.82 11.67
N PHE A 153 19.55 0.12 10.82
CA PHE A 153 18.18 0.60 10.76
C PHE A 153 17.71 0.79 9.31
N VAL A 154 16.39 0.77 9.13
CA VAL A 154 15.73 1.16 7.88
C VAL A 154 14.63 2.18 8.15
N ARG A 155 14.47 3.12 7.22
CA ARG A 155 13.39 4.11 7.22
C ARG A 155 12.73 4.18 5.86
N PHE A 156 11.42 4.39 5.84
CA PHE A 156 10.64 4.43 4.61
C PHE A 156 10.06 5.81 4.40
N ARG A 157 10.07 6.28 3.15
CA ARG A 157 9.34 7.48 2.75
C ARG A 157 8.42 7.18 1.59
N LEU A 158 7.22 7.76 1.64
CA LEU A 158 6.22 7.63 0.58
C LEU A 158 5.95 9.02 0.00
N GLY A 159 5.73 9.09 -1.31
CA GLY A 159 5.57 10.36 -1.97
C GLY A 159 5.35 10.26 -3.47
N HIS A 160 5.75 11.33 -4.16
CA HIS A 160 5.49 11.53 -5.57
C HIS A 160 6.65 12.25 -6.29
N PRO A 161 6.78 12.13 -7.61
CA PRO A 161 7.75 12.90 -8.39
C PRO A 161 7.45 14.42 -8.33
N LYS A 162 8.49 15.25 -8.44
CA LYS A 162 8.36 16.71 -8.58
C LYS A 162 8.13 17.10 -10.04
N GLY A 163 7.23 18.04 -10.28
CA GLY A 163 6.86 18.53 -11.61
C GLY A 163 5.99 17.56 -12.41
N SER A 164 5.71 17.91 -13.66
CA SER A 164 4.92 17.12 -14.61
C SER A 164 5.72 16.04 -15.37
N MET A 165 6.94 15.74 -14.93
CA MET A 165 7.83 14.80 -15.63
C MET A 165 7.32 13.36 -15.52
N ASP A 166 7.28 12.67 -16.64
CA ASP A 166 6.89 11.26 -16.71
C ASP A 166 7.93 10.39 -15.99
N THR A 167 7.48 9.29 -15.38
CA THR A 167 8.38 8.34 -14.68
C THR A 167 9.51 7.78 -15.57
N SER A 168 9.33 7.78 -16.89
CA SER A 168 10.35 7.41 -17.87
C SER A 168 11.58 8.32 -17.83
N ASP A 169 11.42 9.58 -17.45
CA ASP A 169 12.53 10.54 -17.32
C ASP A 169 13.41 10.26 -16.08
N TYR A 170 12.94 9.39 -15.17
CA TYR A 170 13.64 9.00 -13.95
C TYR A 170 14.33 7.64 -14.05
N GLN A 171 14.16 6.90 -15.16
CA GLN A 171 15.03 5.75 -15.49
C GLN A 171 16.44 6.29 -15.79
N MET A 172 17.14 6.66 -14.73
CA MET A 172 18.57 6.87 -14.76
C MET A 172 19.20 5.51 -14.54
N ASP A 173 19.30 4.74 -15.62
CA ASP A 173 20.05 3.48 -15.69
C ASP A 173 21.55 3.79 -15.48
N ARG A 174 21.89 4.17 -14.26
CA ARG A 174 23.16 4.72 -13.84
C ARG A 174 23.57 4.05 -12.55
N ALA A 175 24.84 3.66 -12.49
CA ALA A 175 25.42 3.04 -11.31
C ALA A 175 25.26 3.89 -10.04
N ASP A 176 25.38 5.22 -10.17
CA ASP A 176 25.29 6.15 -9.03
C ASP A 176 24.29 7.28 -9.28
N ASN A 177 23.48 7.55 -8.26
CA ASN A 177 22.51 8.64 -8.29
C ASN A 177 22.19 9.12 -6.87
N GLU A 178 23.21 9.58 -6.15
CA GLU A 178 23.12 10.00 -4.75
C GLU A 178 21.98 11.01 -4.50
N THR A 179 21.77 11.94 -5.43
CA THR A 179 20.76 13.00 -5.37
C THR A 179 19.43 12.64 -6.04
N ALA A 180 19.23 11.39 -6.49
CA ALA A 180 17.98 10.95 -7.13
C ALA A 180 16.73 11.29 -6.31
N HIS A 181 16.83 11.10 -4.99
CA HIS A 181 15.75 11.28 -4.03
C HIS A 181 15.27 12.74 -3.93
N GLU A 182 16.08 13.72 -4.36
CA GLU A 182 15.75 15.15 -4.32
C GLU A 182 14.71 15.53 -5.40
N LYS A 183 14.56 14.68 -6.42
CA LYS A 183 13.58 14.87 -7.51
C LYS A 183 12.15 14.46 -7.11
N PHE A 184 11.97 14.03 -5.87
CA PHE A 184 10.69 13.58 -5.32
C PHE A 184 10.29 14.45 -4.12
N THR A 185 8.99 14.55 -3.89
CA THR A 185 8.41 15.14 -2.69
C THR A 185 7.85 14.03 -1.83
N TRP A 186 8.37 13.93 -0.61
CA TRP A 186 8.02 12.88 0.36
C TRP A 186 6.96 13.40 1.33
N THR A 187 5.75 12.85 1.25
CA THR A 187 4.59 13.28 2.06
C THR A 187 4.44 12.46 3.35
N TYR A 188 5.15 11.34 3.45
CA TYR A 188 5.23 10.53 4.65
C TYR A 188 6.66 10.06 4.90
N THR A 189 7.05 9.98 6.17
CA THR A 189 8.31 9.39 6.63
C THR A 189 8.01 8.54 7.86
N SER A 190 8.41 7.27 7.82
CA SER A 190 8.25 6.37 8.95
C SER A 190 9.27 6.67 10.07
N PRO A 191 9.06 6.13 11.28
CA PRO A 191 10.15 5.94 12.24
C PRO A 191 11.28 5.08 11.64
N GLU A 192 12.43 5.08 12.30
CA GLU A 192 13.51 4.14 12.03
C GLU A 192 13.18 2.79 12.67
N PHE A 193 13.27 1.73 11.88
CA PHE A 193 13.07 0.36 12.35
C PHE A 193 14.43 -0.32 12.50
N PRO A 194 14.69 -1.01 13.63
CA PRO A 194 15.91 -1.80 13.76
C PRO A 194 15.87 -2.96 12.75
N MET A 195 16.99 -3.21 12.09
CA MET A 195 17.16 -4.29 11.14
C MET A 195 18.04 -5.37 11.76
N ALA A 196 17.59 -6.62 11.68
CA ALA A 196 18.36 -7.78 12.08
C ALA A 196 19.43 -8.12 11.02
N GLN A 197 20.51 -8.73 11.47
CA GLN A 197 21.67 -9.10 10.66
C GLN A 197 21.47 -10.55 10.18
N GLU A 198 20.33 -10.79 9.52
CA GLU A 198 19.87 -12.11 9.09
C GLU A 198 19.45 -12.08 7.62
N ASN A 199 19.76 -13.15 6.87
CA ASN A 199 19.32 -13.33 5.48
C ASN A 199 17.90 -13.93 5.44
N CYS A 200 16.94 -13.15 5.91
CA CYS A 200 15.52 -13.47 5.86
C CYS A 200 14.71 -12.21 5.55
N LEU A 201 13.51 -12.38 4.98
CA LEU A 201 12.63 -11.25 4.72
C LEU A 201 12.09 -10.69 6.03
N GLN A 202 12.62 -9.55 6.45
CA GLN A 202 12.21 -8.83 7.65
C GLN A 202 11.04 -7.91 7.34
N LYS A 203 9.97 -8.01 8.13
CA LYS A 203 8.70 -7.31 7.88
C LYS A 203 8.54 -6.13 8.83
N PHE A 204 8.48 -4.94 8.25
CA PHE A 204 8.32 -3.67 8.96
C PHE A 204 6.89 -3.17 8.79
N LYS A 205 6.09 -3.34 9.85
CA LYS A 205 4.70 -2.88 9.89
C LYS A 205 4.64 -1.40 10.24
N LEU A 206 3.87 -0.65 9.47
CA LEU A 206 3.56 0.74 9.79
C LEU A 206 2.53 0.78 10.93
N ALA A 207 2.66 1.76 11.83
CA ALA A 207 1.76 1.89 12.98
C ALA A 207 0.29 2.04 12.56
N GLU A 208 0.06 2.76 11.47
CA GLU A 208 -1.23 2.91 10.81
C GLU A 208 -1.05 2.71 9.29
N PRO A 209 -2.07 2.23 8.56
CA PRO A 209 -2.03 2.20 7.10
C PRO A 209 -1.80 3.59 6.52
N VAL A 210 -0.86 3.72 5.60
CA VAL A 210 -0.47 5.00 5.00
C VAL A 210 -0.95 5.07 3.57
N LEU A 211 -1.71 6.12 3.24
CA LEU A 211 -2.05 6.42 1.85
C LEU A 211 -0.85 7.07 1.15
N CYS A 212 -0.19 6.32 0.28
CA CYS A 212 0.82 6.82 -0.64
C CYS A 212 0.13 7.50 -1.84
N ILE A 213 0.38 8.80 -1.98
CA ILE A 213 -0.07 9.62 -3.11
C ILE A 213 1.13 9.86 -4.04
N GLY A 214 0.98 9.49 -5.31
CA GLY A 214 1.98 9.50 -6.38
C GLY A 214 2.81 8.22 -6.53
N GLY A 215 2.57 7.20 -5.70
CA GLY A 215 3.07 5.85 -5.94
C GLY A 215 4.58 5.66 -5.84
N MET A 216 5.30 6.52 -5.11
CA MET A 216 6.75 6.39 -4.93
C MET A 216 7.13 5.97 -3.51
N LEU A 217 8.08 5.04 -3.42
CA LEU A 217 8.70 4.58 -2.18
C LEU A 217 10.21 4.86 -2.21
N LEU A 218 10.73 5.41 -1.12
CA LEU A 218 12.16 5.43 -0.80
C LEU A 218 12.43 4.55 0.42
N VAL A 219 13.37 3.63 0.27
CA VAL A 219 13.96 2.86 1.36
C VAL A 219 15.31 3.49 1.71
N GLU A 220 15.46 3.99 2.93
CA GLU A 220 16.72 4.51 3.46
C GLU A 220 17.34 3.47 4.40
N LEU A 221 18.53 2.97 4.06
CA LEU A 221 19.30 2.00 4.81
C LEU A 221 20.37 2.77 5.62
N LEU A 222 20.31 2.67 6.95
CA LEU A 222 21.04 3.53 7.88
C LEU A 222 21.97 2.70 8.77
N GLY A 223 23.24 3.10 8.86
CA GLY A 223 24.27 2.40 9.65
C GLY A 223 24.72 1.11 8.97
N ARG A 224 25.93 1.09 8.43
CA ARG A 224 26.51 -0.07 7.74
C ARG A 224 27.17 -0.98 8.77
N VAL A 225 26.77 -2.25 8.78
CA VAL A 225 27.23 -3.21 9.79
C VAL A 225 28.51 -3.92 9.33
N GLN A 226 28.51 -4.45 8.11
CA GLN A 226 29.54 -5.35 7.64
C GLN A 226 30.66 -4.61 6.89
N ARG A 227 31.89 -4.89 7.30
CA ARG A 227 33.11 -4.46 6.62
C ARG A 227 33.63 -5.58 5.72
N GLN A 228 33.92 -5.27 4.46
CA GLN A 228 34.51 -6.22 3.52
C GLN A 228 36.02 -6.35 3.78
N GLU A 229 36.54 -7.58 3.80
CA GLU A 229 37.95 -7.84 4.12
C GLU A 229 38.92 -7.35 3.03
N MET A 230 38.50 -7.39 1.77
CA MET A 230 39.37 -7.13 0.61
C MET A 230 39.88 -5.69 0.55
N ASP A 231 39.03 -4.72 0.89
CA ASP A 231 39.31 -3.28 0.80
C ASP A 231 39.10 -2.53 2.11
N GLY A 232 38.53 -3.21 3.12
CA GLY A 232 38.22 -2.62 4.41
C GLY A 232 37.13 -1.55 4.36
N LEU A 233 36.25 -1.57 3.37
CA LEU A 233 35.10 -0.65 3.27
C LEU A 233 33.82 -1.30 3.79
N PHE A 234 32.83 -0.48 4.13
CA PHE A 234 31.51 -0.93 4.57
C PHE A 234 30.52 -0.97 3.41
N TYR A 235 29.79 -2.08 3.30
CA TYR A 235 28.84 -2.35 2.23
C TYR A 235 27.46 -2.69 2.81
N ILE A 236 26.40 -2.41 2.04
CA ILE A 236 25.05 -2.90 2.28
C ILE A 236 24.60 -3.64 1.03
N CYS A 237 24.04 -4.83 1.22
CA CYS A 237 23.48 -5.63 0.13
C CYS A 237 22.04 -6.05 0.46
N VAL A 238 21.14 -5.93 -0.52
CA VAL A 238 19.72 -6.27 -0.37
C VAL A 238 19.36 -7.34 -1.40
N THR A 239 18.84 -8.45 -0.92
CA THR A 239 18.29 -9.52 -1.77
C THR A 239 16.95 -9.13 -2.35
N HIS A 240 16.01 -8.71 -1.49
CA HIS A 240 14.62 -8.54 -1.89
C HIS A 240 13.97 -7.37 -1.17
N VAL A 241 13.12 -6.63 -1.90
CA VAL A 241 12.22 -5.61 -1.36
C VAL A 241 10.79 -5.96 -1.72
N GLN A 242 9.93 -5.99 -0.71
CA GLN A 242 8.51 -6.25 -0.85
C GLN A 242 7.70 -5.13 -0.19
N VAL A 243 6.56 -4.77 -0.77
CA VAL A 243 5.65 -3.78 -0.19
C VAL A 243 4.25 -4.36 -0.21
N TRP A 244 3.62 -4.48 0.95
CA TRP A 244 2.26 -4.97 1.08
C TRP A 244 1.27 -3.83 1.31
N GLY A 245 0.24 -3.82 0.47
CA GLY A 245 -0.76 -2.78 0.50
C GLY A 245 -1.95 -3.06 -0.39
N ARG A 246 -2.77 -2.02 -0.58
CA ARG A 246 -3.97 -2.03 -1.41
C ARG A 246 -3.83 -0.92 -2.46
N PRO A 247 -3.39 -1.23 -3.69
CA PRO A 247 -3.46 -0.27 -4.78
C PRO A 247 -4.93 0.02 -5.09
N LEU A 248 -5.28 1.30 -5.19
CA LEU A 248 -6.64 1.74 -5.50
C LEU A 248 -6.89 1.84 -7.01
N SER A 249 -5.85 1.59 -7.82
CA SER A 249 -5.97 1.39 -9.24
C SER A 249 -6.70 0.06 -9.56
N PRO A 250 -7.53 0.01 -10.61
CA PRO A 250 -7.83 1.07 -11.58
C PRO A 250 -9.05 1.94 -11.21
N ALA A 251 -9.58 1.85 -9.98
CA ALA A 251 -10.76 2.61 -9.59
C ALA A 251 -10.45 4.10 -9.42
N PHE A 252 -9.31 4.39 -8.79
CA PHE A 252 -8.80 5.73 -8.54
C PHE A 252 -7.42 5.94 -9.15
N GLY A 253 -7.13 7.19 -9.48
CA GLY A 253 -5.80 7.70 -9.70
C GLY A 253 -5.68 9.14 -9.21
N VAL A 254 -4.54 9.75 -9.44
CA VAL A 254 -4.21 11.09 -8.94
C VAL A 254 -3.58 11.93 -10.04
N GLU A 255 -3.92 13.21 -10.05
CA GLU A 255 -3.17 14.24 -10.75
C GLU A 255 -2.45 15.12 -9.74
N ILE A 256 -1.14 15.28 -9.91
CA ILE A 256 -0.32 16.18 -9.11
C ILE A 256 -0.49 17.57 -9.70
N LEU A 257 -0.96 18.52 -8.90
CA LEU A 257 -1.22 19.89 -9.32
C LEU A 257 -0.05 20.80 -8.93
N GLU A 258 0.17 21.85 -9.71
CA GLU A 258 1.05 22.95 -9.33
C GLU A 258 0.25 24.06 -8.63
N PRO A 259 0.77 24.70 -7.56
CA PRO A 259 2.06 24.47 -6.90
C PRO A 259 2.10 23.20 -6.03
N GLU A 260 3.31 22.73 -5.72
CA GLU A 260 3.59 21.46 -5.01
C GLU A 260 2.70 21.23 -3.78
N GLY A 261 2.30 19.96 -3.58
CA GLY A 261 1.53 19.51 -2.42
C GLY A 261 0.02 19.47 -2.63
N LYS A 262 -0.50 19.85 -3.79
CA LYS A 262 -1.93 19.77 -4.11
C LYS A 262 -2.21 18.64 -5.11
N PHE A 263 -3.31 17.93 -4.90
CA PHE A 263 -3.69 16.79 -5.74
C PHE A 263 -5.14 16.88 -6.22
N ALA A 264 -5.42 16.37 -7.41
CA ALA A 264 -6.77 16.06 -7.85
C ALA A 264 -6.99 14.54 -7.81
N LEU A 265 -8.08 14.10 -7.18
CA LEU A 265 -8.46 12.70 -7.18
C LEU A 265 -9.23 12.38 -8.46
N LYS A 266 -8.70 11.50 -9.29
CA LYS A 266 -9.34 11.00 -10.52
C LYS A 266 -10.08 9.72 -10.22
N VAL A 267 -11.40 9.72 -10.41
CA VAL A 267 -12.19 8.48 -10.44
C VAL A 267 -12.12 7.94 -11.86
N GLN A 268 -11.48 6.79 -12.08
CA GLN A 268 -11.33 6.24 -13.44
C GLN A 268 -12.37 5.15 -13.74
N LYS A 269 -12.68 4.33 -12.74
CA LYS A 269 -13.75 3.31 -12.82
C LYS A 269 -14.58 3.35 -11.55
N TYR A 270 -15.85 3.67 -11.73
CA TYR A 270 -16.85 3.61 -10.67
C TYR A 270 -17.71 2.38 -10.87
N ASP A 271 -17.63 1.41 -9.96
CA ASP A 271 -18.55 0.28 -9.93
C ASP A 271 -19.65 0.53 -8.88
N PRO A 272 -20.85 0.97 -9.29
CA PRO A 272 -21.95 1.24 -8.35
C PRO A 272 -22.37 0.00 -7.55
N LYS A 273 -22.14 -1.23 -8.04
CA LYS A 273 -22.54 -2.46 -7.34
C LYS A 273 -21.79 -2.67 -6.03
N CYS A 274 -20.56 -2.17 -5.92
CA CYS A 274 -19.77 -2.23 -4.67
C CYS A 274 -20.42 -1.47 -3.51
N LEU A 275 -21.23 -0.45 -3.78
CA LEU A 275 -21.91 0.34 -2.74
C LEU A 275 -23.29 -0.22 -2.36
N GLU A 276 -23.95 -0.98 -3.24
CA GLU A 276 -25.24 -1.61 -2.96
C GLU A 276 -25.11 -2.75 -1.94
N GLU A 277 -24.03 -3.54 -1.99
CA GLU A 277 -23.71 -4.55 -0.99
C GLU A 277 -23.52 -3.95 0.41
N THR A 278 -22.96 -2.74 0.51
CA THR A 278 -22.85 -2.04 1.80
C THR A 278 -24.21 -1.60 2.34
N SER A 279 -25.24 -1.36 1.52
CA SER A 279 -26.57 -1.04 2.03
C SER A 279 -27.26 -2.27 2.65
N ALA A 280 -27.09 -3.45 2.05
CA ALA A 280 -27.64 -4.72 2.53
C ALA A 280 -26.89 -5.26 3.76
N VAL A 281 -25.56 -5.10 3.80
CA VAL A 281 -24.73 -5.49 4.95
C VAL A 281 -24.81 -4.46 6.09
N ALA A 282 -24.90 -3.16 5.80
CA ALA A 282 -25.11 -2.14 6.83
C ALA A 282 -26.51 -2.22 7.44
N THR A 283 -27.55 -2.54 6.66
CA THR A 283 -28.91 -2.77 7.21
C THR A 283 -28.95 -4.00 8.12
N THR A 284 -28.33 -5.11 7.74
CA THR A 284 -28.26 -6.31 8.60
C THR A 284 -27.38 -6.10 9.84
N ALA A 285 -26.26 -5.37 9.73
CA ALA A 285 -25.41 -5.02 10.87
C ALA A 285 -26.05 -4.00 11.83
N LEU A 286 -26.78 -3.01 11.29
CA LEU A 286 -27.61 -2.08 12.09
C LEU A 286 -28.78 -2.81 12.75
N GLN A 287 -29.46 -3.72 12.05
CA GLN A 287 -30.51 -4.55 12.64
C GLN A 287 -29.98 -5.43 13.78
N ARG A 288 -28.82 -6.07 13.60
CA ARG A 288 -28.15 -6.85 14.65
C ARG A 288 -27.76 -5.98 15.84
N ARG A 289 -27.24 -4.76 15.62
CA ARG A 289 -26.89 -3.82 16.71
C ARG A 289 -28.12 -3.24 17.43
N VAL A 290 -29.23 -3.00 16.72
CA VAL A 290 -30.50 -2.55 17.31
C VAL A 290 -31.16 -3.68 18.12
N LEU A 291 -31.10 -4.93 17.67
CA LEU A 291 -31.55 -6.10 18.44
C LEU A 291 -30.71 -6.29 19.72
N TYR A 292 -29.39 -6.10 19.64
CA TYR A 292 -28.51 -6.15 20.81
C TYR A 292 -28.81 -5.02 21.82
N LEU A 293 -29.04 -3.79 21.35
CA LEU A 293 -29.44 -2.66 22.20
C LEU A 293 -30.84 -2.84 22.80
N GLY A 294 -31.78 -3.44 22.05
CA GLY A 294 -33.10 -3.82 22.56
C GLY A 294 -33.03 -4.86 23.67
N ARG A 295 -32.15 -5.86 23.54
CA ARG A 295 -31.87 -6.85 24.60
C ARG A 295 -31.23 -6.24 25.84
N ILE A 296 -30.28 -5.31 25.67
CA ILE A 296 -29.66 -4.57 26.78
C ILE A 296 -30.70 -3.70 27.50
N PHE A 297 -31.61 -3.05 26.76
CA PHE A 297 -32.67 -2.23 27.35
C PHE A 297 -33.71 -3.08 28.12
N HIS A 298 -33.97 -4.31 27.67
CA HIS A 298 -34.86 -5.25 28.36
C HIS A 298 -34.22 -5.81 29.65
N MET A 299 -32.90 -6.02 29.66
CA MET A 299 -32.15 -6.41 30.87
C MET A 299 -32.08 -5.26 31.90
N LEU A 300 -31.96 -4.01 31.45
CA LEU A 300 -31.90 -2.83 32.33
C LEU A 300 -33.27 -2.44 32.95
N ARG A 301 -34.38 -2.99 32.45
CA ARG A 301 -35.73 -2.77 33.02
C ARG A 301 -36.15 -3.79 34.09
N GLY A 302 -35.23 -4.63 34.56
CA GLY A 302 -35.42 -5.39 35.80
C GLY A 302 -36.52 -6.45 35.75
N HIS A 303 -36.60 -7.22 34.66
CA HIS A 303 -37.25 -8.53 34.70
C HIS A 303 -36.17 -9.59 34.48
N VAL A 304 -35.72 -10.17 35.59
CA VAL A 304 -34.94 -11.41 35.60
C VAL A 304 -35.88 -12.52 35.18
N VAL A 305 -35.63 -13.10 34.02
CA VAL A 305 -36.08 -14.46 33.71
C VAL A 305 -34.80 -15.28 33.58
N GLU A 306 -34.50 -16.06 34.61
CA GLU A 306 -33.54 -17.17 34.51
C GLU A 306 -34.08 -18.18 33.49
N VAL A 307 -33.30 -18.51 32.45
CA VAL A 307 -33.29 -19.87 31.88
C VAL A 307 -31.89 -20.17 31.31
N ASP A 308 -31.51 -21.42 31.53
CA ASP A 308 -30.28 -22.20 31.29
C ASP A 308 -29.41 -21.94 30.06
N TYR A 309 -28.13 -22.30 30.26
CA TYR A 309 -27.12 -22.53 29.24
C TYR A 309 -27.44 -23.80 28.44
N ASP A 310 -27.35 -23.73 27.11
CA ASP A 310 -27.10 -24.92 26.29
C ASP A 310 -26.07 -24.59 25.21
N TRP A 311 -24.91 -25.22 25.32
CA TRP A 311 -23.83 -25.22 24.33
C TRP A 311 -24.03 -26.46 23.48
N ASP A 312 -24.63 -26.30 22.30
CA ASP A 312 -24.75 -27.41 21.33
C ASP A 312 -23.55 -27.34 20.37
N GLU A 313 -22.48 -28.05 20.74
CA GLU A 313 -21.54 -28.65 19.80
C GLU A 313 -22.22 -29.90 19.23
N ASN A 314 -22.54 -29.95 17.93
CA ASN A 314 -22.52 -31.14 17.05
C ASN A 314 -23.11 -30.73 15.67
N GLN A 315 -22.31 -30.81 14.62
CA GLN A 315 -22.29 -31.88 13.60
C GLN A 315 -23.11 -31.49 12.38
N ASP A 316 -22.43 -31.31 11.25
CA ASP A 316 -22.95 -31.56 9.91
C ASP A 316 -21.83 -32.28 9.13
N GLU A 317 -21.65 -33.56 9.43
CA GLU A 317 -21.23 -34.54 8.42
C GLU A 317 -22.52 -35.13 7.84
N GLU A 318 -22.81 -34.89 6.57
CA GLU A 318 -23.70 -35.75 5.81
C GLU A 318 -22.99 -36.21 4.53
N GLN A 319 -22.75 -37.53 4.51
CA GLN A 319 -22.38 -38.36 3.38
C GLN A 319 -23.65 -38.62 2.55
N ASP A 320 -23.57 -38.44 1.23
CA ASP A 320 -24.50 -39.07 0.28
C ASP A 320 -23.81 -40.29 -0.32
N GLU A 321 -24.31 -41.49 -0.01
CA GLU A 321 -24.00 -42.74 -0.71
C GLU A 321 -25.27 -43.35 -1.32
N SER A 322 -25.03 -44.13 -2.39
CA SER A 322 -25.90 -45.12 -3.06
C SER A 322 -26.94 -44.60 -4.08
N ASP A 323 -27.15 -45.20 -5.24
CA ASP A 323 -26.55 -46.35 -5.95
C ASP A 323 -27.02 -46.28 -7.41
N ASP A 324 -26.26 -46.84 -8.35
CA ASP A 324 -26.81 -47.63 -9.45
C ASP A 324 -25.71 -48.49 -10.10
N GLU A 325 -25.67 -49.74 -9.67
CA GLU A 325 -25.04 -50.90 -10.32
C GLU A 325 -25.96 -51.30 -11.51
N VAL A 326 -25.50 -51.75 -12.69
CA VAL A 326 -25.33 -53.18 -13.01
C VAL A 326 -24.94 -53.36 -14.50
N LEU A 327 -23.79 -54.03 -14.70
CA LEU A 327 -23.39 -55.07 -15.69
C LEU A 327 -23.60 -54.93 -17.22
N LEU A 328 -22.55 -55.24 -17.99
CA LEU A 328 -22.29 -56.57 -18.61
C LEU A 328 -21.19 -56.48 -19.69
N GLY A 329 -20.23 -57.41 -19.68
CA GLY A 329 -19.31 -57.66 -20.79
C GLY A 329 -17.93 -58.13 -20.38
#